data_AF-A0A1W9NBC2-F1
#
_entry.id   AF-A0A1W9NBC2-F1
#
_cell.length_a   1.000
_cell.length_b   1.000
_cell.length_c   1.000
_cell.angle_alpha   90.00
_cell.angle_beta   90.00
_cell.angle_gamma   90.00
#
_symmetry.space_group_name_H-M   'P 1'
#
loop_
_entity.id
_entity.type
_entity.pdbx_description
1 polymer ?
#
loop_
_entity_poly.entity_id
_entity_poly.type
_entity_poly.pdbx_seq_one_letter_code
_entity_poly.pdbx_strand_id
1 'polypeptide(L)' 'MTSAEILINQGKQEGILEGKLEGKLEGIQEGMYQTIRGFKTVGVPMELIVKATGLSEEKIKQI' A
#
# COMPACT_ATOMS: atom_id res chain seq x y z
N MET A 1 18.30 30.94 14.96
CA MET A 1 17.69 30.22 13.83
C MET A 1 16.92 31.25 13.02
N THR A 2 17.18 31.36 11.72
CA THR A 2 16.52 32.34 10.84
C THR A 2 15.17 31.79 10.36
N SER A 3 14.27 32.68 9.93
CA SER A 3 12.99 32.25 9.36
C SER A 3 13.16 31.34 8.13
N ALA A 4 14.23 31.53 7.36
CA ALA A 4 14.56 30.67 6.23
C ALA A 4 14.96 29.24 6.66
N GLU A 5 15.74 29.10 7.73
CA GLU A 5 16.12 27.79 8.28
C GLU A 5 14.91 27.01 8.80
N ILE A 6 13.95 27.71 9.41
CA ILE A 6 12.70 27.09 9.89
C ILE A 6 11.89 26.53 8.72
N LEU A 7 11.70 27.32 7.66
CA LEU A 7 10.95 26.90 6.47
C LEU A 7 11.60 25.69 5.77
N ILE A 8 12.93 25.68 5.65
CA ILE A 8 13.65 24.54 5.06
C ILE A 8 13.49 23.28 5.91
N ASN A 9 13.59 23.41 7.23
CA ASN A 9 13.41 22.26 8.13
C ASN A 9 11.98 21.73 8.12
N GLN A 10 10.97 22.62 8.05
CA GLN A 10 9.57 22.22 7.90
C GLN A 10 9.35 21.45 6.59
N GLY A 11 9.80 21.99 5.45
CA GLY A 11 9.65 21.30 4.16
C GLY A 11 10.34 19.92 4.12
N LYS A 12 11.51 19.78 4.77
CA LYS A 12 12.17 18.47 4.91
C LYS A 12 11.37 17.50 5.77
N GLN A 13 10.80 17.98 6.88
CA GLN A 13 9.98 17.15 7.77
C GLN A 13 8.69 16.70 7.08
N GLU A 14 8.04 17.61 6.36
CA GLU A 14 6.84 17.32 5.55
C GLU A 14 7.15 16.28 4.48
N GLY A 15 8.20 16.47 3.68
CA GLY A 15 8.58 15.49 2.64
C GLY A 15 8.93 14.10 3.20
N ILE A 16 9.56 14.03 4.37
CA ILE A 16 9.82 12.75 5.05
C ILE A 16 8.51 12.10 5.53
N LEU A 17 7.58 12.90 6.06
CA LEU A 17 6.29 12.40 6.55
C LEU A 17 5.45 11.86 5.39
N GLU A 18 5.34 12.63 4.31
CA GLU A 18 4.64 12.24 3.08
C GLU A 18 5.24 10.97 2.49
N GLY A 19 6.56 10.93 2.26
CA GLY A 19 7.21 9.76 1.69
C GLY A 19 7.06 8.49 2.54
N LYS A 20 7.05 8.62 3.88
CA LYS A 20 6.76 7.49 4.78
C LYS A 20 5.31 7.02 4.68
N LEU A 21 4.36 7.95 4.55
CA LEU A 21 2.94 7.62 4.44
C LEU A 21 2.66 6.93 3.11
N GLU A 22 3.13 7.50 2.01
CA GLU A 22 3.00 6.93 0.66
C GLU A 22 3.65 5.55 0.57
N GLY A 23 4.91 5.42 0.98
CA GLY A 23 5.62 4.13 0.94
C GLY A 23 4.95 3.06 1.79
N LYS A 24 4.34 3.42 2.93
CA LYS A 24 3.56 2.47 3.74
C LYS A 24 2.28 2.03 3.02
N LEU A 25 1.55 2.95 2.39
CA LEU A 25 0.33 2.64 1.65
C LEU A 25 0.63 1.77 0.43
N GLU A 26 1.66 2.10 -0.34
CA GLU A 26 2.12 1.30 -1.47
C GLU A 26 2.56 -0.10 -1.05
N GLY A 27 3.34 -0.21 0.02
CA GLY A 27 3.80 -1.50 0.54
C GLY A 27 2.66 -2.40 1.01
N ILE A 28 1.63 -1.83 1.65
CA ILE A 28 0.42 -2.58 2.04
C ILE A 28 -0.33 -3.07 0.79
N GLN A 29 -0.47 -2.21 -0.23
CA GLN A 29 -1.16 -2.58 -1.47
C GLN A 29 -0.42 -3.70 -2.23
N GLU A 30 0.89 -3.54 -2.41
CA GLU A 30 1.71 -4.54 -3.13
C GLU A 30 1.76 -5.86 -2.36
N GLY A 31 1.88 -5.83 -1.03
CA GLY A 31 1.82 -7.03 -0.20
C GLY A 31 0.48 -7.78 -0.32
N MET A 32 -0.64 -7.05 -0.41
CA MET A 32 -1.94 -7.64 -0.66
C MET A 32 -2.00 -8.29 -2.05
N TYR A 33 -1.48 -7.64 -3.08
CA TYR A 33 -1.46 -8.18 -4.45
C TYR A 33 -0.60 -9.44 -4.55
N GLN A 34 0.59 -9.45 -3.93
CA GLN A 34 1.44 -10.63 -3.87
C GLN A 34 0.74 -11.80 -3.16
N THR A 35 0.04 -11.52 -2.06
CA THR A 35 -0.74 -12.54 -1.33
C THR A 35 -1.83 -13.15 -2.22
N ILE A 36 -2.59 -12.31 -2.93
CA ILE A 36 -3.65 -12.75 -3.86
C ILE A 36 -3.07 -13.60 -5.01
N ARG A 37 -1.95 -13.17 -5.60
CA ARG A 37 -1.25 -13.95 -6.64
C ARG A 37 -0.82 -15.31 -6.10
N GLY A 38 -0.24 -15.34 -4.91
CA GLY A 38 0.13 -16.58 -4.22
C GLY A 38 -1.06 -17.52 -4.03
N PHE A 39 -2.20 -17.00 -3.53
CA PHE A 39 -3.44 -17.77 -3.38
C PHE A 39 -3.93 -18.35 -4.70
N LYS A 40 -3.90 -17.58 -5.79
CA LYS A 40 -4.24 -18.10 -7.13
C LYS A 40 -3.29 -19.21 -7.57
N THR A 41 -1.98 -19.03 -7.35
CA THR A 41 -0.96 -20.03 -7.72
C THR A 41 -1.16 -21.37 -7.02
N VAL A 42 -1.54 -21.35 -5.74
CA VAL A 42 -1.79 -22.59 -4.97
C VAL A 42 -3.23 -23.10 -5.10
N GLY A 43 -4.06 -22.47 -5.95
CA GLY A 43 -5.42 -22.93 -6.26
C GLY A 43 -6.46 -22.65 -5.18
N VAL A 44 -6.27 -21.61 -4.34
CA VAL A 44 -7.30 -21.21 -3.37
C VAL A 44 -8.55 -20.76 -4.13
N PRO A 45 -9.75 -21.28 -3.76
CA PRO A 45 -11.01 -20.86 -4.37
C PRO A 45 -11.24 -19.35 -4.29
N MET A 46 -11.76 -18.76 -5.37
CA MET A 46 -12.03 -17.32 -5.49
C MET A 46 -12.87 -16.78 -4.32
N GLU A 47 -13.93 -17.50 -3.93
CA GLU A 47 -14.82 -17.13 -2.82
C GLU A 47 -14.05 -16.95 -1.49
N LEU A 48 -13.06 -17.82 -1.22
CA LEU A 48 -12.24 -17.71 -0.03
C LEU A 48 -11.26 -16.53 -0.11
N ILE A 49 -10.74 -16.22 -1.30
CA ILE A 49 -9.89 -15.02 -1.52
C ILE A 49 -10.71 -13.75 -1.28
N VAL A 50 -11.93 -13.66 -1.82
CA VAL A 50 -12.86 -12.55 -1.58
C VAL A 50 -13.12 -12.38 -0.09
N LYS A 51 -13.43 -13.47 0.61
CA LYS A 51 -13.71 -13.44 2.05
C LYS A 51 -12.49 -13.04 2.88
N ALA A 52 -11.29 -13.51 2.52
CA ALA A 52 -10.07 -13.23 3.26
C ALA A 52 -9.55 -11.80 3.03
N THR A 53 -9.72 -11.26 1.83
CA THR A 53 -9.17 -9.94 1.45
C THR A 53 -10.19 -8.80 1.53
N GLY A 54 -11.48 -9.12 1.52
CA GLY A 54 -12.57 -8.14 1.45
C GLY A 54 -12.70 -7.43 0.10
N LEU A 55 -11.95 -7.86 -0.92
CA LEU A 55 -12.01 -7.29 -2.26
C LEU A 55 -13.08 -7.96 -3.12
N SER A 56 -13.63 -7.22 -4.08
CA SER A 56 -14.55 -7.81 -5.06
C SER A 56 -13.83 -8.79 -5.98
N GLU A 57 -14.58 -9.74 -6.53
CA GLU A 57 -14.04 -10.68 -7.51
C GLU A 57 -13.46 -9.96 -8.73
N GLU A 58 -14.10 -8.90 -9.22
CA GLU A 58 -13.57 -8.11 -10.35
C GLU A 58 -12.19 -7.54 -10.02
N LYS A 59 -12.01 -7.00 -8.81
CA LYS A 59 -10.73 -6.43 -8.39
C LYS A 59 -9.68 -7.53 -8.26
N ILE A 60 -10.04 -8.69 -7.69
CA ILE A 60 -9.14 -9.84 -7.58
C ILE A 60 -8.75 -10.36 -8.97
N LYS A 61 -9.67 -10.41 -9.94
CA LYS A 61 -9.36 -10.83 -11.33
C LYS A 61 -8.36 -9.91 -12.03
N GLN A 62 -8.32 -8.63 -11.68
CA GLN A 62 -7.36 -7.66 -12.23
C GLN A 62 -5.95 -7.74 -11.60
N ILE A 63 -5.78 -8.51 -10.51
CA ILE A 63 -4.51 -8.65 -9.75
C ILE A 63 -3.73 -9.89 -10.20
#